data_AF-Q2UFS3-F1
#
_entry.id   AF-Q2UFS3-F1
#
_cell.length_a   1.000
_cell.length_b   1.000
_cell.length_c   1.000
_cell.angle_alpha   90.00
_cell.angle_beta   90.00
_cell.angle_gamma   90.00
#
_symmetry.space_group_name_H-M   'P 1'
#
loop_
_entity.id
_entity.type
_entity.pdbx_description
1 polymer ?
#
loop_
_entity_poly.entity_id
_entity_poly.type
_entity_poly.pdbx_seq_one_letter_code
_entity_poly.pdbx_strand_id
1 'polypeptide(L)'
;MQEFPWHTDCSYEHAPPRFFALQVLQHDRYGGGTLSVMKIDRLSQFLSPTTKAALLEPEFQITIPPEFIKHPDQRHIVGSLFAIDTEDHCLMMRYRDEIVTPLSARAAAALKELKGALQDMEALSQSTLHLTAADLPERSIILLDNYRWLHARNGIKDPARHLRRVRWNAIPFANGVVSHSAEVSST
;
A
#
# COMPACT_ATOMS: atom_id res chain seq x y z
N MET A 1 17.81 3.13 6.50
CA MET A 1 17.31 3.29 5.12
C MET A 1 16.66 1.98 4.70
N GLN A 2 15.38 2.00 4.36
CA GLN A 2 14.68 0.86 3.78
C GLN A 2 15.03 0.83 2.29
N GLU A 3 15.52 -0.28 1.75
CA GLU A 3 15.76 -0.41 0.30
C GLU A 3 14.46 -0.59 -0.48
N PHE A 4 13.39 -1.02 0.21
CA PHE A 4 12.06 -1.08 -0.34
C PHE A 4 11.08 -0.41 0.65
N PRO A 5 10.61 0.82 0.36
CA PRO A 5 9.90 1.64 1.32
C PRO A 5 8.49 1.12 1.61
N TRP A 6 7.81 1.74 2.57
CA TRP A 6 6.43 1.45 2.94
C TRP A 6 5.47 1.51 1.75
N HIS A 7 4.75 0.42 1.50
CA HIS A 7 3.74 0.35 0.45
C HIS A 7 2.70 -0.75 0.74
N THR A 8 1.63 -0.74 -0.04
CA THR A 8 0.75 -1.88 -0.27
C THR A 8 0.99 -2.44 -1.67
N ASP A 9 0.77 -3.75 -1.83
CA ASP A 9 1.03 -4.47 -3.06
C ASP A 9 0.02 -4.06 -4.14
N CYS A 10 0.52 -3.79 -5.36
CA CYS A 10 -0.28 -3.40 -6.52
C CYS A 10 -1.23 -2.20 -6.29
N SER A 11 -0.82 -1.21 -5.49
CA SER A 11 -1.62 0.00 -5.20
C SER A 11 -2.06 0.83 -6.42
N TYR A 12 -1.44 0.59 -7.59
CA TYR A 12 -1.78 1.18 -8.89
C TYR A 12 -2.93 0.48 -9.64
N GLU A 13 -3.45 -0.64 -9.13
CA GLU A 13 -4.59 -1.33 -9.73
C GLU A 13 -5.92 -0.75 -9.22
N HIS A 14 -6.96 -0.80 -10.04
CA HIS A 14 -8.34 -0.49 -9.60
C HIS A 14 -8.84 -1.51 -8.58
N ALA A 15 -8.45 -2.78 -8.77
CA ALA A 15 -8.75 -3.89 -7.87
C ALA A 15 -7.44 -4.50 -7.35
N PRO A 16 -6.76 -3.85 -6.39
CA PRO A 16 -5.58 -4.42 -5.77
C PRO A 16 -5.96 -5.74 -5.05
N PRO A 17 -5.00 -6.67 -4.87
CA PRO A 17 -5.27 -7.88 -4.12
C PRO A 17 -5.50 -7.54 -2.64
N ARG A 18 -6.59 -8.05 -2.04
CA ARG A 18 -6.84 -7.89 -0.60
C ARG A 18 -5.81 -8.62 0.24
N PHE A 19 -5.30 -9.76 -0.24
CA PHE A 19 -4.36 -10.57 0.51
C PHE A 19 -3.13 -10.92 -0.32
N PHE A 20 -2.00 -11.04 0.37
CA PHE A 20 -0.80 -11.67 -0.20
C PHE A 20 -0.12 -12.58 0.82
N ALA A 21 0.65 -13.51 0.30
CA ALA A 21 1.47 -14.41 1.08
C ALA A 21 2.91 -14.39 0.57
N LEU A 22 3.85 -14.51 1.50
CA LEU A 22 5.26 -14.73 1.21
C LEU A 22 5.67 -16.05 1.85
N GLN A 23 6.05 -17.01 1.01
CA GLN A 23 6.73 -18.23 1.45
C GLN A 23 8.24 -18.02 1.36
N VAL A 24 8.94 -18.30 2.46
CA VAL A 24 10.39 -18.25 2.52
C VAL A 24 10.97 -19.56 1.98
N LEU A 25 11.59 -19.51 0.80
CA LEU A 25 12.33 -20.63 0.23
C LEU A 25 13.81 -20.59 0.61
N GLN A 26 14.34 -19.38 0.83
CA GLN A 26 15.68 -19.13 1.36
C GLN A 26 15.64 -17.74 2.02
N HIS A 27 15.83 -17.67 3.34
CA HIS A 27 15.96 -16.38 4.02
C HIS A 27 17.33 -15.76 3.76
N ASP A 28 17.48 -14.46 4.08
CA ASP A 28 18.77 -13.79 3.99
C ASP A 28 19.68 -14.25 5.13
N ARG A 29 20.84 -14.85 4.81
CA ARG A 29 21.79 -15.38 5.80
C ARG A 29 22.80 -14.35 6.33
N TYR A 30 22.77 -13.11 5.83
CA TYR A 30 23.78 -12.08 6.13
C TYR A 30 23.20 -10.85 6.84
N GLY A 31 22.05 -11.01 7.48
CA GLY A 31 21.41 -9.95 8.27
C GLY A 31 20.80 -8.83 7.41
N GLY A 32 20.33 -9.18 6.21
CA GLY A 32 19.49 -8.35 5.36
C GLY A 32 18.05 -8.87 5.27
N GLY A 33 17.25 -8.29 4.37
CA GLY A 33 15.95 -8.80 3.97
C GLY A 33 14.85 -8.82 5.05
N THR A 34 15.04 -8.13 6.17
CA THR A 34 14.05 -7.95 7.26
C THR A 34 12.77 -7.39 6.69
N LEU A 35 11.67 -8.12 6.88
CA LEU A 35 10.33 -7.67 6.52
C LEU A 35 9.81 -6.79 7.66
N SER A 36 9.42 -5.57 7.35
CA SER A 36 8.74 -4.69 8.31
C SER A 36 7.29 -4.57 7.88
N VAL A 37 6.35 -4.71 8.82
CA VAL A 37 4.91 -4.57 8.58
C VAL A 37 4.33 -3.57 9.57
N MET A 38 3.47 -2.68 9.09
CA MET A 38 2.88 -1.63 9.90
C MET A 38 1.36 -1.62 9.76
N LYS A 39 0.66 -1.59 10.90
CA LYS A 39 -0.80 -1.57 10.91
C LYS A 39 -1.33 -0.18 10.60
N ILE A 40 -2.17 -0.08 9.57
CA ILE A 40 -2.67 1.20 9.05
C ILE A 40 -3.56 1.93 10.05
N ASP A 41 -4.35 1.20 10.83
CA ASP A 41 -5.20 1.80 11.88
C ASP A 41 -4.35 2.55 12.93
N ARG A 42 -3.21 1.99 13.34
CA ARG A 42 -2.25 2.59 14.26
C ARG A 42 -1.57 3.80 13.64
N LEU A 43 -1.09 3.70 12.40
CA LEU A 43 -0.54 4.84 11.66
C LEU A 43 -1.54 5.99 11.60
N SER A 44 -2.82 5.68 11.33
CA SER A 44 -3.86 6.69 11.23
C SER A 44 -4.05 7.49 12.52
N GLN A 45 -3.71 6.96 13.70
CA GLN A 45 -3.85 7.68 14.97
C GLN A 45 -2.95 8.92 15.04
N PHE A 46 -1.87 8.95 14.25
CA PHE A 46 -0.94 10.08 14.15
C PHE A 46 -1.33 11.11 13.09
N LEU A 47 -2.43 10.88 12.37
CA LEU A 47 -2.92 11.79 11.34
C LEU A 47 -4.08 12.65 11.85
N SER A 48 -4.08 13.92 11.46
CA SER A 48 -5.14 14.87 11.73
C SER A 48 -6.47 14.44 11.08
N PRO A 49 -7.62 14.81 11.67
CA PRO A 49 -8.93 14.53 11.07
C PRO A 49 -9.07 15.08 9.64
N THR A 50 -8.51 16.26 9.38
CA THR A 50 -8.51 16.89 8.05
C THR A 50 -7.71 16.06 7.03
N THR A 51 -6.55 15.53 7.43
CA THR A 51 -5.75 14.65 6.57
C THR A 51 -6.47 13.35 6.28
N LYS A 52 -7.09 12.71 7.29
CA LYS A 52 -7.90 11.50 7.07
C LYS A 52 -9.03 11.73 6.08
N ALA A 53 -9.76 12.84 6.23
CA ALA A 53 -10.83 13.21 5.33
C ALA A 53 -10.31 13.41 3.89
N ALA A 54 -9.21 14.13 3.70
CA ALA A 54 -8.61 14.33 2.38
C ALA A 54 -8.10 13.02 1.75
N LEU A 55 -7.53 12.10 2.55
CA LEU A 55 -7.05 10.81 2.06
C LEU A 55 -8.18 9.88 1.58
N LEU A 56 -9.41 10.07 2.07
CA LEU A 56 -10.61 9.33 1.64
C LEU A 56 -11.18 9.84 0.30
N GLU A 57 -10.75 10.99 -0.17
CA GLU A 57 -11.29 11.64 -1.38
C GLU A 57 -10.53 11.21 -2.64
N PRO A 58 -11.19 11.15 -3.81
CA PRO A 58 -10.59 10.71 -5.06
C PRO A 58 -9.68 11.77 -5.71
N GLU A 59 -8.74 12.31 -4.94
CA GLU A 59 -7.88 13.44 -5.31
C GLU A 59 -6.41 13.04 -5.50
N PHE A 60 -6.14 11.76 -5.77
CA PHE A 60 -4.80 11.26 -6.01
C PHE A 60 -4.73 10.53 -7.34
N GLN A 61 -3.80 10.96 -8.18
CA GLN A 61 -3.37 10.20 -9.34
C GLN A 61 -2.32 9.18 -8.90
N ILE A 62 -2.53 7.92 -9.27
CA ILE A 62 -1.63 6.81 -8.97
C ILE A 62 -1.10 6.28 -10.30
N THR A 63 0.18 6.56 -10.57
CA THR A 63 0.86 6.15 -11.80
C THR A 63 1.03 4.64 -11.84
N ILE A 64 0.69 4.02 -12.96
CA ILE A 64 0.95 2.61 -13.22
C ILE A 64 2.41 2.49 -13.67
N PRO A 65 3.28 1.73 -12.96
CA PRO A 65 4.65 1.53 -13.41
C PRO A 65 4.70 0.92 -14.82
N PRO A 66 5.66 1.32 -15.68
CA PRO A 66 5.69 0.93 -17.10
C PRO A 66 5.57 -0.58 -17.34
N GLU A 67 6.22 -1.38 -16.49
CA GLU A 67 6.22 -2.84 -16.55
C GLU A 67 4.86 -3.48 -16.23
N PHE A 68 3.90 -2.72 -15.69
CA PHE A 68 2.56 -3.18 -15.33
C PHE A 68 1.45 -2.56 -16.19
N ILE A 69 1.79 -1.78 -17.22
CA ILE A 69 0.81 -1.22 -18.14
C ILE A 69 0.18 -2.34 -18.98
N LYS A 70 -1.13 -2.54 -18.81
CA LYS A 70 -1.93 -3.51 -19.57
C LYS A 70 -2.52 -2.91 -20.85
N HIS A 71 -2.87 -1.62 -20.79
CA HIS A 71 -3.47 -0.86 -21.89
C HIS A 71 -2.65 0.42 -22.09
N PRO A 72 -2.10 0.68 -23.28
CA PRO A 72 -1.22 1.84 -23.53
C PRO A 72 -1.84 3.21 -23.19
N ASP A 73 -3.16 3.31 -23.29
CA ASP A 73 -3.93 4.52 -23.04
C ASP A 73 -4.22 4.74 -21.54
N GLN A 74 -4.03 3.72 -20.71
CA GLN A 74 -4.23 3.78 -19.27
C GLN A 74 -2.89 3.73 -18.55
N ARG A 75 -2.36 4.91 -18.21
CA ARG A 75 -1.05 5.06 -17.54
C ARG A 75 -1.15 5.40 -16.06
N HIS A 76 -2.35 5.69 -15.58
CA HIS A 76 -2.62 5.99 -14.19
C HIS A 76 -4.07 5.66 -13.86
N ILE A 77 -4.37 5.64 -12.56
CA ILE A 77 -5.72 5.68 -12.02
C ILE A 77 -5.89 6.93 -11.17
N VAL A 78 -7.13 7.40 -11.01
CA VAL A 78 -7.46 8.45 -10.04
C VAL A 78 -8.33 7.82 -8.95
N GLY A 79 -8.04 8.14 -7.69
CA GLY A 79 -8.93 7.80 -6.58
C GLY A 79 -8.31 8.14 -5.23
N SER A 80 -8.84 7.56 -4.17
CA SER A 80 -8.42 7.84 -2.79
C SER A 80 -7.21 7.00 -2.38
N LEU A 81 -6.54 7.38 -1.28
CA LEU A 81 -5.50 6.56 -0.65
C LEU A 81 -6.06 5.78 0.55
N PHE A 82 -7.04 6.35 1.25
CA PHE A 82 -7.83 5.67 2.26
C PHE A 82 -9.20 5.25 1.71
N ALA A 83 -9.75 4.22 2.34
CA ALA A 83 -11.10 3.76 2.11
C ALA A 83 -11.66 3.17 3.42
N ILE A 84 -12.98 3.05 3.51
CA ILE A 84 -13.64 2.32 4.59
C ILE A 84 -14.20 1.02 4.01
N ASP A 85 -13.82 -0.10 4.61
CA ASP A 85 -14.33 -1.42 4.24
C ASP A 85 -15.86 -1.45 4.45
N THR A 86 -16.60 -1.90 3.44
CA THR A 86 -18.06 -1.95 3.53
C THR A 86 -18.55 -3.10 4.41
N GLU A 87 -17.73 -4.13 4.62
CA GLU A 87 -18.10 -5.33 5.38
C GLU A 87 -17.94 -5.11 6.89
N ASP A 88 -16.81 -4.54 7.32
CA ASP A 88 -16.48 -4.41 8.74
C ASP A 88 -16.14 -2.98 9.19
N HIS A 89 -16.34 -1.98 8.31
CA HIS A 89 -16.13 -0.57 8.58
C HIS A 89 -14.71 -0.20 9.02
N CYS A 90 -13.74 -1.08 8.77
CA CYS A 90 -12.34 -0.82 9.08
C CYS A 90 -11.70 0.09 8.03
N LEU A 91 -10.69 0.85 8.47
CA LEU A 91 -9.87 1.66 7.57
C LEU A 91 -9.00 0.76 6.67
N MET A 92 -9.03 1.03 5.39
CA MET A 92 -8.21 0.43 4.35
C MET A 92 -7.29 1.48 3.73
N MET A 93 -6.15 1.05 3.18
CA MET A 93 -5.25 1.93 2.44
C MET A 93 -4.74 1.26 1.16
N ARG A 94 -4.47 2.09 0.15
CA ARG A 94 -3.54 1.78 -0.93
C ARG A 94 -2.49 2.88 -1.00
N TYR A 95 -1.22 2.50 -1.08
CA TYR A 95 -0.14 3.48 -1.08
C TYR A 95 1.16 2.90 -1.63
N ARG A 96 1.89 3.73 -2.38
CA ARG A 96 3.28 3.51 -2.77
C ARG A 96 3.85 4.87 -3.13
N ASP A 97 4.87 5.31 -2.38
CA ASP A 97 5.25 6.72 -2.32
C ASP A 97 5.56 7.34 -3.69
N GLU A 98 6.35 6.63 -4.50
CA GLU A 98 6.92 7.12 -5.75
C GLU A 98 5.91 7.22 -6.91
N ILE A 99 4.71 6.66 -6.76
CA ILE A 99 3.68 6.66 -7.80
C ILE A 99 2.47 7.53 -7.49
N VAL A 100 2.42 8.18 -6.33
CA VAL A 100 1.27 8.98 -5.90
C VAL A 100 1.52 10.47 -6.16
N THR A 101 0.61 11.09 -6.91
CA THR A 101 0.59 12.54 -7.16
C THR A 101 -0.74 13.14 -6.66
N PRO A 102 -0.71 14.13 -5.74
CA PRO A 102 -1.92 14.79 -5.30
C PRO A 102 -2.47 15.73 -6.39
N LEU A 103 -3.79 15.79 -6.53
CA LEU A 103 -4.49 16.60 -7.54
C LEU A 103 -5.06 17.91 -6.99
N SER A 104 -4.99 18.13 -5.67
CA SER A 104 -5.48 19.32 -5.00
C SER A 104 -4.50 19.79 -3.92
N ALA A 105 -4.65 21.05 -3.47
CA ALA A 105 -3.85 21.58 -2.36
C ALA A 105 -4.10 20.82 -1.04
N ARG A 106 -5.35 20.41 -0.78
CA ARG A 106 -5.70 19.62 0.42
C ARG A 106 -5.10 18.21 0.34
N ALA A 107 -5.14 17.58 -0.82
CA ALA A 107 -4.52 16.26 -1.05
C ALA A 107 -3.00 16.35 -0.91
N ALA A 108 -2.37 17.43 -1.38
CA ALA A 108 -0.93 17.64 -1.24
C ALA A 108 -0.51 17.82 0.23
N ALA A 109 -1.28 18.59 1.00
CA ALA A 109 -1.06 18.75 2.44
C ALA A 109 -1.24 17.41 3.18
N ALA A 110 -2.29 16.65 2.87
CA ALA A 110 -2.56 15.35 3.46
C ALA A 110 -1.47 14.32 3.14
N LEU A 111 -1.01 14.26 1.89
CA LEU A 111 0.10 13.39 1.49
C LEU A 111 1.39 13.77 2.20
N LYS A 112 1.68 15.07 2.37
CA LYS A 112 2.85 15.54 3.11
C LYS A 112 2.80 15.10 4.57
N GLU A 113 1.65 15.25 5.23
CA GLU A 113 1.47 14.80 6.62
C GLU A 113 1.63 13.28 6.74
N LEU A 114 1.02 12.51 5.82
CA LEU A 114 1.17 11.05 5.77
C LEU A 114 2.65 10.63 5.63
N LYS A 115 3.40 11.26 4.71
CA LYS A 115 4.84 10.99 4.55
C LYS A 115 5.62 11.34 5.82
N GLY A 116 5.26 12.43 6.50
CA GLY A 116 5.83 12.81 7.79
C GLY A 116 5.61 11.73 8.86
N ALA A 117 4.37 11.25 9.01
CA ALA A 117 4.04 10.19 9.96
C ALA A 117 4.78 8.87 9.66
N LEU A 118 5.01 8.55 8.38
CA LEU A 118 5.78 7.39 7.95
C LEU A 118 7.30 7.50 8.22
N GLN A 119 7.81 8.71 8.46
CA GLN A 119 9.20 8.98 8.79
C GLN A 119 9.43 9.13 10.30
N ASP A 120 8.36 9.36 11.07
CA ASP A 120 8.43 9.55 12.52
C ASP A 120 8.73 8.23 13.25
N MET A 121 9.88 8.17 13.92
CA MET A 121 10.36 6.99 14.64
C MET A 121 9.42 6.56 15.78
N GLU A 122 8.74 7.50 16.44
CA GLU A 122 7.81 7.16 17.53
C GLU A 122 6.57 6.46 16.95
N ALA A 123 5.97 7.05 15.91
CA ALA A 123 4.85 6.46 15.19
C ALA A 123 5.21 5.07 14.64
N LEU A 124 6.41 4.93 14.05
CA LEU A 124 6.92 3.66 13.55
C LEU A 124 7.05 2.62 14.67
N SER A 125 7.66 2.97 15.80
CA SER A 125 7.90 2.02 16.90
C SER A 125 6.62 1.43 17.50
N GLN A 126 5.54 2.22 17.56
CA GLN A 126 4.26 1.81 18.15
C GLN A 126 3.38 1.02 17.16
N SER A 127 3.67 1.09 15.86
CA SER A 127 2.81 0.54 14.81
C SER A 127 3.46 -0.54 13.95
N THR A 128 4.77 -0.78 14.11
CA THR A 128 5.56 -1.63 13.23
C THR A 128 6.08 -2.88 13.92
N LEU A 129 5.97 -4.03 13.24
CA LEU A 129 6.66 -5.26 13.56
C LEU A 129 7.82 -5.48 12.57
N HIS A 130 8.99 -5.81 13.09
CA HIS A 130 10.17 -6.16 12.28
C HIS A 130 10.42 -7.66 12.38
N LEU A 131 10.30 -8.35 11.26
CA LEU A 131 10.46 -9.80 11.13
C LEU A 131 11.80 -10.10 10.46
N THR A 132 12.73 -10.61 11.24
CA THR A 132 14.07 -11.00 10.83
C THR A 132 14.09 -12.41 10.24
N ALA A 133 15.25 -12.87 9.79
CA ALA A 133 15.45 -14.26 9.36
C ALA A 133 15.20 -15.28 10.49
N ALA A 134 15.40 -14.90 11.75
CA ALA A 134 15.11 -15.78 12.89
C ALA A 134 13.60 -15.94 13.10
N ASP A 135 12.82 -14.90 12.82
CA ASP A 135 11.35 -14.91 12.92
C ASP A 135 10.70 -15.58 11.71
N LEU A 136 11.30 -15.40 10.52
CA LEU A 136 10.84 -15.96 9.25
C LEU A 136 11.94 -16.84 8.60
N PRO A 137 12.27 -18.00 9.20
CA PRO A 137 13.23 -18.93 8.62
C PRO A 137 12.68 -19.58 7.33
N GLU A 138 13.50 -20.43 6.71
CA GLU A 138 13.07 -21.24 5.57
C GLU A 138 11.79 -22.04 5.89
N ARG A 139 10.91 -22.20 4.90
CA ARG A 139 9.61 -22.86 4.98
C ARG A 139 8.53 -22.09 5.77
N SER A 140 8.86 -20.94 6.34
CA SER A 140 7.86 -20.03 6.90
C SER A 140 6.97 -19.45 5.81
N ILE A 141 5.70 -19.24 6.16
CA ILE A 141 4.73 -18.53 5.32
C ILE A 141 4.12 -17.43 6.16
N ILE A 142 4.17 -16.20 5.66
CA ILE A 142 3.41 -15.08 6.22
C ILE A 142 2.27 -14.72 5.28
N LEU A 143 1.09 -14.49 5.84
CA LEU A 143 -0.11 -14.03 5.14
C LEU A 143 -0.47 -12.66 5.70
N LEU A 144 -0.75 -11.70 4.82
CA LEU A 144 -1.07 -10.33 5.20
C LEU A 144 -2.31 -9.86 4.45
N ASP A 145 -3.16 -9.12 5.18
CA ASP A 145 -4.19 -8.28 4.59
C ASP A 145 -3.52 -7.00 4.06
N ASN A 146 -3.39 -6.95 2.74
CA ASN A 146 -2.73 -5.88 2.01
C ASN A 146 -3.42 -4.52 2.17
N TYR A 147 -4.70 -4.52 2.55
CA TYR A 147 -5.46 -3.28 2.76
C TYR A 147 -5.26 -2.72 4.16
N ARG A 148 -4.79 -3.54 5.11
CA ARG A 148 -4.66 -3.18 6.53
C ARG A 148 -3.21 -3.06 7.02
N TRP A 149 -2.28 -3.56 6.22
CA TRP A 149 -0.85 -3.53 6.54
C TRP A 149 -0.04 -2.90 5.41
N LEU A 150 0.73 -1.88 5.75
CA LEU A 150 1.87 -1.47 4.94
C LEU A 150 3.02 -2.45 5.17
N HIS A 151 3.85 -2.63 4.16
CA HIS A 151 5.06 -3.42 4.29
C HIS A 151 6.27 -2.73 3.64
N ALA A 152 7.44 -3.01 4.21
CA ALA A 152 8.71 -2.48 3.77
C ALA A 152 9.81 -3.54 3.99
N ARG A 153 10.96 -3.32 3.38
CA ARG A 153 12.13 -4.21 3.54
C ARG A 153 13.41 -3.40 3.60
N ASN A 154 14.32 -3.79 4.49
CA ASN A 154 15.70 -3.31 4.41
C ASN A 154 16.45 -4.02 3.26
N GLY A 155 17.74 -3.69 3.13
CA GLY A 155 18.54 -4.20 2.02
C GLY A 155 18.75 -5.70 2.07
N ILE A 156 18.76 -6.32 0.88
CA ILE A 156 19.13 -7.74 0.74
C ILE A 156 20.64 -7.82 0.67
N LYS A 157 21.22 -8.69 1.49
CA LYS A 157 22.66 -8.95 1.54
C LYS A 157 23.01 -10.33 0.99
N ASP A 158 22.04 -11.25 0.97
CA ASP A 158 22.20 -12.59 0.43
C ASP A 158 21.63 -12.71 -1.00
N PRO A 159 22.47 -12.89 -2.02
CA PRO A 159 22.00 -13.06 -3.40
C PRO A 159 21.18 -14.35 -3.60
N ALA A 160 21.29 -15.32 -2.69
CA ALA A 160 20.47 -16.53 -2.73
C ALA A 160 19.10 -16.36 -2.05
N ARG A 161 18.81 -15.20 -1.42
CA ARG A 161 17.52 -14.96 -0.77
C ARG A 161 16.39 -15.16 -1.78
N HIS A 162 15.46 -16.04 -1.45
CA HIS A 162 14.39 -16.44 -2.36
C HIS A 162 13.07 -16.55 -1.60
N LEU A 163 12.08 -15.78 -2.06
CA LEU A 163 10.71 -15.86 -1.61
C LEU A 163 9.80 -16.21 -2.78
N ARG A 164 8.75 -16.98 -2.51
CA ARG A 164 7.60 -17.12 -3.42
C ARG A 164 6.47 -16.23 -2.92
N ARG A 165 5.92 -15.40 -3.81
CA ARG A 165 4.80 -14.52 -3.51
C ARG A 165 3.54 -14.97 -4.22
N VAL A 166 2.43 -15.01 -3.49
CA VAL A 166 1.09 -15.24 -4.03
C VAL A 166 0.20 -14.08 -3.60
N ARG A 167 -0.69 -13.63 -4.48
CA ARG A 167 -1.66 -12.55 -4.25
C ARG A 167 -3.02 -13.06 -4.68
N TRP A 168 -4.07 -12.74 -3.94
CA TRP A 168 -5.42 -13.20 -4.29
C TRP A 168 -6.49 -12.23 -3.78
N ASN A 169 -7.73 -12.55 -4.14
CA ASN A 169 -8.92 -11.77 -3.78
C ASN A 169 -8.82 -10.30 -4.25
N ALA A 170 -8.60 -10.13 -5.56
CA ALA A 170 -8.59 -8.82 -6.19
C ALA A 170 -10.02 -8.27 -6.26
N ILE A 171 -10.29 -7.21 -5.51
CA ILE A 171 -11.59 -6.55 -5.43
C ILE A 171 -11.40 -5.04 -5.58
N PRO A 172 -12.35 -4.32 -6.19
CA PRO A 172 -12.25 -2.86 -6.34
C PRO A 172 -11.94 -2.15 -5.02
N PHE A 173 -10.96 -1.24 -5.04
CA PHE A 173 -10.55 -0.48 -3.86
C PHE A 173 -11.54 0.67 -3.60
N ALA A 174 -12.64 0.34 -2.91
CA ALA A 174 -13.80 1.19 -2.63
C ALA A 174 -14.43 1.85 -3.87
N ASN A 175 -15.75 1.98 -3.86
CA ASN A 175 -16.46 2.69 -4.90
C ASN A 175 -16.25 4.20 -4.74
N GLY A 176 -15.11 4.71 -5.19
CA GLY A 176 -15.06 6.09 -5.66
C GLY A 176 -16.12 6.19 -6.75
N VAL A 177 -17.13 7.04 -6.54
CA VAL A 177 -18.25 7.25 -7.47
C VAL A 177 -17.69 7.36 -8.88
N VAL A 178 -17.87 6.33 -9.69
CA VAL A 178 -17.69 6.44 -11.14
C VAL A 178 -18.94 7.17 -11.61
N SER A 179 -18.90 8.50 -11.60
CA SER A 179 -19.88 9.29 -12.34
C SER A 179 -19.58 9.09 -13.82
N HIS A 180 -20.15 8.04 -14.41
CA HIS A 180 -20.38 8.02 -15.85
C HIS A 180 -21.56 8.94 -16.13
N SER A 181 -21.27 10.24 -16.21
CA SER A 181 -22.07 11.13 -17.04
C SER A 181 -21.75 10.80 -18.50
N ALA A 182 -22.64 10.04 -19.12
CA ALA A 182 -22.84 10.10 -20.56
C ALA A 182 -24.34 9.91 -20.81
N GLU A 183 -25.05 11.03 -20.76
CA GLU A 183 -26.22 11.21 -21.60
C GLU A 183 -25.83 10.87 -23.05
N VAL A 184 -26.53 9.91 -23.64
CA VAL A 184 -26.92 10.05 -25.05
C VAL A 184 -28.41 9.82 -25.10
N SER A 185 -29.11 10.94 -25.06
CA SER A 185 -30.46 11.05 -25.58
C SER A 185 -30.40 10.81 -27.09
N SER A 186 -31.13 9.82 -27.58
CA SER A 186 -31.62 9.83 -28.96
C SER A 186 -32.93 9.06 -29.03
N THR A 187 -33.95 9.84 -29.37
CA THR A 187 -35.25 9.48 -29.94
C THR A 187 -35.20 8.34 -30.94
#